data_AF-A0A931UCF1-F1
#
_entry.id   AF-A0A931UCF1-F1
#
_cell.length_a   1.000
_cell.length_b   1.000
_cell.length_c   1.000
_cell.angle_alpha   90.00
_cell.angle_beta   90.00
_cell.angle_gamma   90.00
#
_symmetry.space_group_name_H-M   'P 1'
#
loop_
_entity.id
_entity.type
_entity.pdbx_description
1 polymer ?
#
loop_
_entity_poly.entity_id
_entity_poly.type
_entity_poly.pdbx_seq_one_letter_code
_entity_poly.pdbx_strand_id
1 'polypeptide(L)'
;MNEAGKSFKLSDLEREKLHAVEEFAKQCTVPIICRDHRGSGILGAGTLFDLAGQLYLVTARHVADDFQNYSVGIPESPARRGAKLWPIGHLYIHLSEEADHDVAILRIRDPKLRSTLERNWTILSAADVMTNIEGVTWYLIAGFPLGTANRVGRTVMADFSTAWTSQFNSVPNEPFDQAIDLLRRRRRKGKR
;
A
#
# COMPACT_ATOMS: atom_id res chain seq x y z
N MET A 1 12.73 10.76 -37.67
CA MET A 1 13.89 11.21 -36.87
C MET A 1 13.71 10.67 -35.46
N ASN A 2 14.62 9.82 -35.01
CA ASN A 2 14.56 9.13 -33.72
C ASN A 2 15.12 10.01 -32.61
N GLU A 3 14.32 10.39 -31.61
CA GLU A 3 14.83 10.78 -30.28
C GLU A 3 14.80 9.57 -29.34
N ALA A 4 15.65 8.59 -29.64
CA ALA A 4 15.93 7.50 -28.72
C ALA A 4 17.07 7.94 -27.79
N GLY A 5 16.79 8.04 -26.48
CA GLY A 5 17.83 7.92 -25.46
C GLY A 5 18.34 9.18 -24.79
N LYS A 6 17.50 10.18 -24.49
CA LYS A 6 17.82 11.09 -23.37
C LYS A 6 17.70 10.31 -22.07
N SER A 7 18.84 9.81 -21.58
CA SER A 7 18.98 9.42 -20.17
C SER A 7 18.73 10.67 -19.33
N PHE A 8 17.53 10.78 -18.76
CA PHE A 8 17.21 11.81 -17.78
C PHE A 8 18.09 11.57 -16.56
N LYS A 9 19.21 12.29 -16.47
CA LYS A 9 19.99 12.35 -15.22
C LYS A 9 19.26 13.32 -14.30
N LEU A 10 18.59 12.76 -13.29
CA LEU A 10 18.09 13.55 -12.17
C LEU A 10 19.25 14.29 -11.52
N SER A 11 19.05 15.57 -11.22
CA SER A 11 19.90 16.33 -10.31
C SER A 11 19.90 15.70 -8.92
N ASP A 12 20.90 16.01 -8.10
CA ASP A 12 20.99 15.47 -6.74
C ASP A 12 19.79 15.88 -5.88
N LEU A 13 19.31 17.12 -6.06
CA LEU A 13 18.10 17.62 -5.40
C LEU A 13 16.84 16.84 -5.82
N GLU A 14 16.70 16.49 -7.09
CA GLU A 14 15.56 15.69 -7.57
C GLU A 14 15.60 14.25 -7.01
N ARG A 15 16.80 13.68 -6.86
CA ARG A 15 16.96 12.36 -6.23
C ARG A 15 16.62 12.41 -4.75
N GLU A 16 17.06 13.44 -4.04
CA GLU A 16 16.76 13.62 -2.62
C GLU A 16 15.26 13.79 -2.39
N LYS A 17 14.58 14.59 -3.22
CA LYS A 17 13.12 14.72 -3.21
C LYS A 17 12.43 13.38 -3.47
N LEU A 18 12.87 12.64 -4.47
CA LEU A 18 12.31 11.33 -4.79
C LEU A 18 12.46 10.37 -3.60
N HIS A 19 13.65 10.31 -3.01
CA HIS A 19 13.92 9.48 -1.84
C HIS A 19 13.04 9.88 -0.64
N ALA A 20 12.84 11.18 -0.41
CA ALA A 20 11.96 11.67 0.66
C ALA A 20 10.50 11.24 0.45
N VAL A 21 10.01 11.28 -0.79
CA VAL A 21 8.66 10.80 -1.13
C VAL A 21 8.53 9.29 -0.94
N GLU A 22 9.54 8.51 -1.35
CA GLU A 22 9.53 7.05 -1.19
C GLU A 22 9.58 6.64 0.29
N GLU A 23 10.41 7.31 1.10
CA GLU A 23 10.43 7.07 2.55
C GLU A 23 9.13 7.51 3.21
N PHE A 24 8.53 8.63 2.81
CA PHE A 24 7.20 9.02 3.28
C PHE A 24 6.15 7.95 2.94
N ALA A 25 6.12 7.47 1.69
CA ALA A 25 5.20 6.44 1.24
C ALA A 25 5.37 5.14 2.04
N LYS A 26 6.60 4.75 2.33
CA LYS A 26 6.91 3.59 3.18
C LYS A 26 6.42 3.75 4.61
N GLN A 27 6.49 4.96 5.16
CA GLN A 27 6.05 5.28 6.53
C GLN A 27 4.53 5.37 6.67
N CYS A 28 3.76 5.49 5.57
CA CYS A 28 2.29 5.50 5.60
C CYS A 28 1.64 4.26 4.94
N THR A 29 2.44 3.33 4.41
CA THR A 29 1.96 2.07 3.82
C THR A 29 2.16 0.91 4.80
N VAL A 30 1.09 0.45 5.42
CA VAL A 30 1.09 -0.65 6.40
C VAL A 30 0.87 -1.99 5.71
N PRO A 31 1.81 -2.95 5.78
CA PRO A 31 1.54 -4.30 5.29
C PRO A 31 0.57 -5.02 6.23
N ILE A 32 -0.40 -5.70 5.64
CA ILE A 32 -1.34 -6.57 6.33
C ILE A 32 -0.82 -8.01 6.18
N ILE A 33 -0.45 -8.63 7.29
CA ILE A 33 0.19 -9.94 7.34
C ILE A 33 -0.84 -10.97 7.79
N CYS A 34 -0.96 -12.05 7.03
CA CYS A 34 -1.79 -13.20 7.39
C CYS A 34 -0.95 -14.38 7.86
N ARG A 35 -1.58 -15.28 8.62
CA ARG A 35 -1.04 -16.58 8.97
C ARG A 35 -2.13 -17.65 8.88
N ASP A 36 -1.79 -18.76 8.25
CA ASP A 36 -2.60 -19.99 8.16
C ASP A 36 -1.79 -21.23 8.59
N HIS A 37 -2.33 -22.42 8.30
CA HIS A 37 -1.68 -23.70 8.54
C HIS A 37 -0.42 -23.93 7.67
N ARG A 38 -0.30 -23.23 6.55
CA ARG A 38 0.81 -23.35 5.59
C ARG A 38 1.93 -22.39 5.91
N GLY A 39 1.65 -21.24 6.55
CA GLY A 39 2.67 -20.27 6.91
C GLY A 39 2.13 -18.88 7.18
N SER A 40 3.01 -17.89 7.03
CA SER A 40 2.66 -16.48 7.07
C SER A 40 2.97 -15.83 5.73
N GLY A 41 2.19 -14.83 5.34
CA GLY A 41 2.31 -14.11 4.08
C GLY A 41 1.77 -12.69 4.17
N ILE A 42 1.94 -11.91 3.09
CA ILE A 42 1.27 -10.62 2.93
C ILE A 42 -0.12 -10.90 2.38
N LEU A 43 -1.15 -10.35 3.01
CA LEU A 43 -2.52 -10.40 2.52
C LEU A 43 -2.87 -9.16 1.69
N GLY A 44 -2.29 -8.02 2.05
CA GLY A 44 -2.49 -6.76 1.36
C GLY A 44 -1.72 -5.63 2.02
N ALA A 45 -2.10 -4.40 1.70
CA ALA A 45 -1.60 -3.19 2.33
C ALA A 45 -2.76 -2.28 2.75
N GLY A 46 -2.49 -1.39 3.68
CA GLY A 46 -3.42 -0.33 4.06
C GLY A 46 -2.66 0.91 4.50
N THR A 47 -3.41 1.92 4.93
CA THR A 47 -2.88 3.19 5.41
C THR A 47 -3.55 3.56 6.72
N LEU A 48 -2.76 4.10 7.66
CA LEU A 48 -3.30 4.63 8.89
C LEU A 48 -3.86 6.02 8.67
N PHE A 49 -5.07 6.25 9.16
CA PHE A 49 -5.81 7.47 8.94
C PHE A 49 -6.43 7.96 10.24
N ASP A 50 -6.17 9.21 10.63
CA ASP A 50 -6.89 9.89 11.71
C ASP A 50 -8.06 10.68 11.13
N LEU A 51 -9.24 10.46 11.71
CA LEU A 51 -10.42 11.27 11.45
C LEU A 51 -11.10 11.60 12.78
N ALA A 52 -11.16 12.88 13.10
CA ALA A 52 -11.74 13.39 14.34
C ALA A 52 -11.16 12.73 15.61
N GLY A 53 -9.84 12.52 15.63
CA GLY A 53 -9.13 11.93 16.76
C GLY A 53 -9.39 10.43 16.93
N GLN A 54 -9.95 9.77 15.91
CA GLN A 54 -10.10 8.32 15.84
C GLN A 54 -9.13 7.77 14.82
N LEU A 55 -8.41 6.72 15.20
CA LEU A 55 -7.45 6.05 14.34
C LEU A 55 -8.12 4.89 13.59
N TYR A 56 -7.89 4.86 12.28
CA TYR A 56 -8.38 3.84 11.37
C TYR A 56 -7.23 3.22 10.57
N LEU A 57 -7.37 1.95 10.23
CA LEU A 57 -6.64 1.33 9.12
C LEU A 57 -7.60 1.27 7.93
N VAL A 58 -7.23 1.94 6.84
CA VAL A 58 -7.97 1.94 5.57
C VAL A 58 -7.30 0.96 4.63
N THR A 59 -8.06 0.04 4.03
CA THR A 59 -7.57 -0.97 3.09
C THR A 59 -8.65 -1.31 2.06
N ALA A 60 -8.36 -2.22 1.15
CA ALA A 60 -9.34 -2.71 0.18
C ALA A 60 -10.36 -3.64 0.86
N ARG A 61 -11.59 -3.66 0.36
CA ARG A 61 -12.65 -4.54 0.89
C ARG A 61 -12.31 -6.01 0.67
N HIS A 62 -11.82 -6.37 -0.52
CA HIS A 62 -11.45 -7.77 -0.78
C HIS A 62 -10.36 -8.29 0.16
N VAL A 63 -9.43 -7.43 0.62
CA VAL A 63 -8.43 -7.78 1.64
C VAL A 63 -9.09 -8.06 2.98
N ALA A 64 -10.08 -7.26 3.36
CA ALA A 64 -10.81 -7.43 4.61
C ALA A 64 -11.74 -8.66 4.61
N ASP A 65 -12.34 -9.01 3.47
CA ASP A 65 -13.20 -10.19 3.31
C ASP A 65 -12.46 -11.50 3.64
N ASP A 66 -11.13 -11.50 3.45
CA ASP A 66 -10.26 -12.65 3.78
C ASP A 66 -9.90 -12.76 5.27
N PHE A 67 -10.24 -11.77 6.12
CA PHE A 67 -9.81 -11.77 7.53
C PHE A 67 -10.38 -12.94 8.32
N GLN A 68 -11.55 -13.45 7.93
CA GLN A 68 -12.18 -14.63 8.54
C GLN A 68 -11.41 -15.93 8.26
N ASN A 69 -10.61 -15.97 7.20
CA ASN A 69 -9.89 -17.16 6.76
C ASN A 69 -8.50 -17.27 7.41
N TYR A 70 -8.03 -16.20 8.05
CA TYR A 70 -6.64 -16.05 8.47
C TYR A 70 -6.48 -15.44 9.86
N SER A 71 -5.36 -15.74 10.52
CA SER A 71 -4.89 -14.91 11.63
C SER A 71 -4.18 -13.69 11.05
N VAL A 72 -4.81 -12.52 11.15
CA VAL A 72 -4.33 -11.28 10.52
C VAL A 72 -3.71 -10.33 11.56
N GLY A 73 -2.61 -9.70 11.19
CA GLY A 73 -1.94 -8.67 11.98
C GLY A 73 -1.18 -7.64 11.16
N ILE A 74 -0.81 -6.54 11.80
CA ILE A 74 0.03 -5.48 11.23
C ILE A 74 1.30 -5.29 12.07
N PRO A 75 2.43 -4.88 11.47
CA PRO A 75 3.63 -4.62 12.24
C PRO A 75 3.55 -3.33 13.04
N GLU A 76 4.21 -3.31 14.19
CA GLU A 76 4.28 -2.11 15.04
C GLU A 76 5.10 -0.96 14.44
N SER A 77 5.93 -1.20 13.41
CA SER A 77 6.76 -0.19 12.74
C SER A 77 7.13 -0.55 11.28
N PRO A 78 7.40 0.46 10.42
CA PRO A 78 7.58 0.30 8.95
C PRO A 78 8.86 -0.37 8.43
N ALA A 79 9.85 -0.71 9.27
CA ALA A 79 11.17 -1.06 8.73
C ALA A 79 12.03 -1.97 9.60
N ARG A 80 11.43 -2.80 10.46
CA ARG A 80 12.22 -3.66 11.36
C ARG A 80 11.99 -5.13 11.07
N ARG A 81 13.04 -5.82 10.62
CA ARG A 81 13.06 -7.29 10.56
C ARG A 81 12.73 -7.83 11.96
N GLY A 82 11.68 -8.64 12.06
CA GLY A 82 11.20 -9.16 13.34
C GLY A 82 10.37 -8.17 14.16
N ALA A 83 9.83 -7.10 13.56
CA ALA A 83 8.84 -6.25 14.20
C ALA A 83 7.69 -7.09 14.77
N LYS A 84 7.23 -6.74 15.97
CA LYS A 84 6.10 -7.41 16.58
C LYS A 84 4.86 -7.18 15.73
N LEU A 85 4.11 -8.25 15.48
CA LEU A 85 2.80 -8.18 14.84
C LEU A 85 1.71 -7.97 15.89
N TRP A 86 0.85 -7.01 15.62
CA TRP A 86 -0.36 -6.75 16.37
C TRP A 86 -1.54 -7.41 15.67
N PRO A 87 -2.27 -8.32 16.34
CA PRO A 87 -3.43 -8.97 15.73
C PRO A 87 -4.54 -7.93 15.51
N ILE A 88 -5.17 -7.96 14.34
CA ILE A 88 -6.25 -7.02 13.97
C ILE A 88 -7.56 -7.70 13.59
N GLY A 89 -7.63 -9.05 13.61
CA GLY A 89 -8.84 -9.80 13.25
C GLY A 89 -10.06 -9.58 14.17
N HIS A 90 -9.92 -8.81 15.26
CA HIS A 90 -11.01 -8.47 16.19
C HIS A 90 -11.41 -6.98 16.12
N LEU A 91 -10.84 -6.21 15.19
CA LEU A 91 -11.20 -4.81 15.02
C LEU A 91 -12.61 -4.69 14.42
N TYR A 92 -13.27 -3.56 14.70
CA TYR A 92 -14.55 -3.24 14.09
C TYR A 92 -14.31 -2.84 12.63
N ILE A 93 -14.81 -3.68 11.71
CA ILE A 93 -14.71 -3.48 10.28
C ILE A 93 -15.98 -2.81 9.79
N HIS A 94 -15.82 -1.67 9.14
CA HIS A 94 -16.86 -1.00 8.36
C HIS A 94 -16.53 -1.23 6.89
N LEU A 95 -17.44 -1.91 6.19
CA LEU A 95 -17.36 -2.13 4.75
C LEU A 95 -18.21 -1.09 4.03
N SER A 96 -17.79 -0.66 2.85
CA SER A 96 -18.65 0.17 2.00
C SER A 96 -19.93 -0.59 1.62
N GLU A 97 -21.08 0.09 1.71
CA GLU A 97 -22.38 -0.44 1.25
C GLU A 97 -22.49 -0.40 -0.27
N GLU A 98 -21.74 0.50 -0.93
CA GLU A 98 -21.70 0.59 -2.39
C GLU A 98 -20.77 -0.47 -2.96
N ALA A 99 -21.32 -1.31 -3.85
CA ALA A 99 -20.59 -2.44 -4.45
C ALA A 99 -19.39 -2.00 -5.30
N ASP A 100 -19.43 -0.79 -5.84
CA ASP A 100 -18.37 -0.22 -6.69
C ASP A 100 -17.18 0.32 -5.87
N HIS A 101 -17.30 0.39 -4.55
CA HIS A 101 -16.24 0.83 -3.66
C HIS A 101 -15.56 -0.35 -2.96
N ASP A 102 -14.38 -0.71 -3.46
CA ASP A 102 -13.52 -1.73 -2.85
C ASP A 102 -12.72 -1.14 -1.66
N VAL A 103 -13.44 -0.68 -0.62
CA VAL A 103 -12.84 -0.04 0.56
C VAL A 103 -13.39 -0.66 1.85
N ALA A 104 -12.47 -0.93 2.78
CA ALA A 104 -12.75 -1.32 4.15
C ALA A 104 -12.02 -0.41 5.15
N ILE A 105 -12.71 -0.06 6.23
CA ILE A 105 -12.20 0.81 7.29
C ILE A 105 -12.25 0.04 8.61
N LEU A 106 -11.10 -0.07 9.28
CA LEU A 106 -10.97 -0.78 10.54
C LEU A 106 -10.64 0.19 11.66
N ARG A 107 -11.53 0.32 12.65
CA ARG A 107 -11.31 1.24 13.77
C ARG A 107 -10.39 0.63 14.83
N ILE A 108 -9.28 1.30 15.14
CA ILE A 108 -8.33 0.91 16.18
C ILE A 108 -8.75 1.54 17.51
N ARG A 109 -9.26 0.72 18.43
CA ARG A 109 -9.73 1.18 19.76
C ARG A 109 -8.78 0.85 20.91
N ASP A 110 -7.87 -0.11 20.72
CA ASP A 110 -6.89 -0.47 21.74
C ASP A 110 -5.91 0.71 21.93
N PRO A 111 -5.87 1.34 23.13
CA PRO A 111 -5.03 2.51 23.38
C PRO A 111 -3.53 2.21 23.25
N LYS A 112 -3.11 0.98 23.59
CA LYS A 112 -1.71 0.57 23.51
C LYS A 112 -1.29 0.35 22.06
N LEU A 113 -2.15 -0.28 21.25
CA LEU A 113 -1.91 -0.41 19.81
C LEU A 113 -1.86 0.98 19.16
N ARG A 114 -2.88 1.81 19.42
CA ARG A 114 -2.95 3.18 18.91
C ARG A 114 -1.68 3.97 19.22
N SER A 115 -1.29 4.05 20.50
CA SER A 115 -0.10 4.76 20.92
C SER A 115 1.19 4.20 20.32
N THR A 116 1.22 2.88 20.04
CA THR A 116 2.36 2.26 19.36
C THR A 116 2.42 2.66 17.90
N LEU A 117 1.29 2.68 17.20
CA LEU A 117 1.23 3.06 15.80
C LEU A 117 1.54 4.55 15.61
N GLU A 118 0.95 5.42 16.42
CA GLU A 118 1.20 6.88 16.42
C GLU A 118 2.68 7.26 16.63
N ARG A 119 3.44 6.43 17.35
CA ARG A 119 4.89 6.66 17.56
C ARG A 119 5.76 6.22 16.40
N ASN A 120 5.30 5.25 15.61
CA ASN A 120 6.16 4.49 14.70
C ASN A 120 5.79 4.64 13.22
N TRP A 121 4.56 5.06 12.93
CA TRP A 121 4.03 5.20 11.58
C TRP A 121 3.62 6.64 11.32
N THR A 122 3.70 7.05 10.06
CA THR A 122 3.04 8.27 9.59
C THR A 122 1.55 8.01 9.45
N ILE A 123 0.75 8.76 10.21
CA ILE A 123 -0.71 8.71 10.14
C ILE A 123 -1.17 9.85 9.25
N LEU A 124 -1.93 9.50 8.20
CA LEU A 124 -2.56 10.48 7.32
C LEU A 124 -3.83 11.04 7.96
N SER A 125 -4.29 12.17 7.46
CA SER A 125 -5.48 12.85 7.92
C SER A 125 -6.27 13.41 6.74
N ALA A 126 -7.43 14.02 7.03
CA ALA A 126 -8.20 14.71 6.00
C ALA A 126 -7.42 15.84 5.30
N ALA A 127 -6.40 16.42 5.95
CA ALA A 127 -5.55 17.43 5.34
C ALA A 127 -4.60 16.85 4.27
N ASP A 128 -4.34 15.55 4.31
CA ASP A 128 -3.44 14.84 3.39
C ASP A 128 -4.18 14.26 2.17
N VAL A 129 -5.51 14.33 2.16
CA VAL A 129 -6.34 13.84 1.06
C VAL A 129 -6.68 14.98 0.12
N MET A 130 -6.27 14.86 -1.14
CA MET A 130 -6.63 15.79 -2.20
C MET A 130 -7.50 15.09 -3.24
N THR A 131 -8.66 15.66 -3.55
CA THR A 131 -9.66 15.05 -4.44
C THR A 131 -9.54 15.48 -5.91
N ASN A 132 -8.85 16.58 -6.20
CA ASN A 132 -8.58 17.05 -7.55
C ASN A 132 -7.36 17.98 -7.55
N ILE A 133 -6.24 17.51 -8.10
CA ILE A 133 -5.08 18.37 -8.35
C ILE A 133 -5.01 18.63 -9.84
N GLU A 134 -5.52 19.79 -10.26
CA GLU A 134 -5.42 20.23 -11.64
C GLU A 134 -3.95 20.27 -12.07
N GLY A 135 -3.63 19.65 -13.20
CA GLY A 135 -2.27 19.57 -13.74
C GLY A 135 -1.38 18.45 -13.17
N VAL A 136 -1.84 17.65 -12.21
CA VAL A 136 -1.10 16.45 -11.80
C VAL A 136 -1.25 15.35 -12.84
N THR A 137 -0.11 14.91 -13.35
CA THR A 137 -0.02 13.90 -14.42
C THR A 137 0.60 12.60 -13.95
N TRP A 138 1.21 12.59 -12.77
CA TRP A 138 1.93 11.45 -12.22
C TRP A 138 1.50 11.17 -10.78
N TYR A 139 1.32 9.89 -10.49
CA TYR A 139 0.95 9.35 -9.20
C TYR A 139 1.99 8.32 -8.79
N LEU A 140 2.26 8.23 -7.49
CA LEU A 140 3.08 7.17 -6.91
C LEU A 140 2.15 6.15 -6.25
N ILE A 141 2.26 4.89 -6.66
CA ILE A 141 1.63 3.77 -5.98
C ILE A 141 2.70 3.06 -5.15
N ALA A 142 2.38 2.77 -3.90
CA ALA A 142 3.28 2.14 -2.94
C ALA A 142 2.59 0.95 -2.29
N GLY A 143 3.34 -0.13 -2.05
CA GLY A 143 2.76 -1.36 -1.52
C GLY A 143 3.77 -2.45 -1.26
N PHE A 144 3.25 -3.63 -0.94
CA PHE A 144 4.02 -4.86 -0.72
C PHE A 144 3.49 -5.94 -1.67
N PRO A 145 3.96 -5.96 -2.93
CA PRO A 145 3.46 -6.90 -3.92
C PRO A 145 3.67 -8.35 -3.47
N LEU A 146 2.69 -9.23 -3.68
CA LEU A 146 2.80 -10.64 -3.32
C LEU A 146 4.03 -11.32 -3.92
N GLY A 147 4.42 -10.92 -5.14
CA GLY A 147 5.60 -11.45 -5.82
C GLY A 147 6.95 -11.09 -5.18
N THR A 148 6.99 -10.12 -4.26
CA THR A 148 8.21 -9.77 -3.50
C THR A 148 8.22 -10.38 -2.09
N ALA A 149 7.14 -11.05 -1.69
CA ALA A 149 7.05 -11.70 -0.38
C ALA A 149 7.88 -13.00 -0.38
N ASN A 150 8.91 -13.03 0.46
CA ASN A 150 9.76 -14.18 0.71
C ASN A 150 9.60 -14.66 2.15
N ARG A 151 9.57 -15.98 2.33
CA ARG A 151 9.52 -16.59 3.66
C ARG A 151 10.90 -17.10 4.04
N VAL A 152 11.39 -16.66 5.21
CA VAL A 152 12.61 -17.18 5.82
C VAL A 152 12.26 -17.75 7.19
N GLY A 153 12.02 -19.06 7.25
CA GLY A 153 11.57 -19.75 8.47
C GLY A 153 10.16 -19.33 8.90
N ARG A 154 10.05 -18.66 10.05
CA ARG A 154 8.78 -18.09 10.56
C ARG A 154 8.62 -16.60 10.25
N THR A 155 9.60 -16.00 9.58
CA THR A 155 9.61 -14.57 9.26
C THR A 155 9.07 -14.36 7.85
N VAL A 156 8.11 -13.45 7.71
CA VAL A 156 7.70 -12.89 6.42
C VAL A 156 8.59 -11.70 6.12
N MET A 157 9.20 -11.72 4.94
CA MET A 157 9.90 -10.58 4.38
C MET A 157 9.13 -10.19 3.11
N ALA A 158 8.86 -8.91 2.93
CA ALA A 158 8.31 -8.41 1.67
C ALA A 158 9.04 -7.12 1.34
N ASP A 159 9.43 -6.97 0.08
CA ASP A 159 10.09 -5.75 -0.36
C ASP A 159 9.01 -4.70 -0.64
N PHE A 160 9.09 -3.60 0.10
CA PHE A 160 8.35 -2.40 -0.22
C PHE A 160 8.69 -1.98 -1.64
N SER A 161 7.66 -1.74 -2.44
CA SER A 161 7.80 -1.39 -3.85
C SER A 161 7.00 -0.15 -4.17
N THR A 162 7.58 0.70 -5.02
CA THR A 162 6.95 1.90 -5.56
C THR A 162 6.82 1.78 -7.07
N ALA A 163 5.73 2.33 -7.63
CA ALA A 163 5.50 2.42 -9.06
C ALA A 163 4.93 3.79 -9.41
N TRP A 164 5.59 4.48 -10.34
CA TRP A 164 5.08 5.71 -10.92
C TRP A 164 4.07 5.39 -12.01
N THR A 165 2.89 5.98 -11.92
CA THR A 165 1.77 5.79 -12.85
C THR A 165 1.15 7.13 -13.23
N SER A 166 0.25 7.12 -14.19
CA SER A 166 -0.59 8.27 -14.55
C SER A 166 -2.05 7.84 -14.55
N GLN A 167 -2.95 8.76 -14.23
CA GLN A 167 -4.38 8.48 -14.33
C GLN A 167 -4.76 8.19 -15.78
N PHE A 168 -5.63 7.20 -15.98
CA PHE A 168 -6.30 7.03 -17.25
C PHE A 168 -7.50 7.98 -17.31
N ASN A 169 -7.58 8.76 -18.39
CA ASN A 169 -8.72 9.65 -18.63
C ASN A 169 -9.99 8.90 -19.09
N SER A 170 -9.91 7.57 -19.22
CA SER A 170 -10.99 6.67 -19.63
C SER A 170 -10.69 5.23 -19.19
N VAL A 171 -11.72 4.40 -18.99
CA VAL A 171 -11.54 2.96 -18.71
C VAL A 171 -10.71 2.30 -19.81
N PRO A 172 -9.56 1.69 -19.52
CA PRO A 172 -8.69 1.15 -20.56
C PRO A 172 -9.23 -0.15 -21.15
N ASN A 173 -9.17 -0.31 -22.48
CA ASN A 173 -9.52 -1.56 -23.19
C ASN A 173 -8.42 -2.64 -23.13
N GLU A 174 -7.43 -2.50 -22.24
CA GLU A 174 -6.33 -3.45 -22.09
C GLU A 174 -6.70 -4.52 -21.04
N PRO A 175 -6.21 -5.77 -21.17
CA PRO A 175 -6.51 -6.81 -20.19
C PRO A 175 -6.01 -6.40 -18.80
N PHE A 176 -6.95 -6.33 -17.85
CA PHE A 176 -6.71 -6.12 -16.44
C PHE A 176 -6.00 -7.35 -15.84
N ASP A 177 -4.81 -7.13 -15.29
CA ASP A 177 -4.07 -8.17 -14.57
C ASP A 177 -4.51 -8.16 -13.10
N GLN A 178 -5.48 -9.01 -12.77
CA GLN A 178 -6.04 -9.14 -11.43
C GLN A 178 -4.98 -9.45 -10.35
N ALA A 179 -3.82 -10.00 -10.72
CA ALA A 179 -2.80 -10.38 -9.74
C ALA A 179 -1.99 -9.19 -9.20
N ILE A 180 -2.04 -8.04 -9.87
CA ILE A 180 -1.29 -6.84 -9.49
C ILE A 180 -2.18 -5.61 -9.35
N ASP A 181 -3.48 -5.74 -9.62
CA ASP A 181 -4.48 -4.66 -9.60
C ASP A 181 -4.01 -3.40 -10.37
N LEU A 182 -3.24 -3.64 -11.44
CA LEU A 182 -2.59 -2.59 -12.22
C LEU A 182 -2.60 -2.98 -13.69
N LEU A 183 -2.97 -2.01 -14.53
CA LEU A 183 -2.88 -2.17 -15.98
C LEU A 183 -1.43 -2.01 -16.43
N ARG A 184 -0.81 -3.13 -16.79
CA ARG A 184 0.53 -3.13 -17.40
C ARG A 184 0.44 -2.86 -18.89
N ARG A 185 0.82 -1.65 -19.31
CA ARG A 185 1.21 -1.44 -20.70
C ARG A 185 2.41 -2.30 -21.03
N ARG A 186 2.22 -3.36 -21.82
CA ARG A 186 3.33 -4.10 -22.42
C ARG A 186 4.14 -3.09 -23.24
N ARG A 187 5.40 -2.85 -22.86
CA ARG A 187 6.37 -2.22 -23.77
C ARG A 187 6.32 -3.01 -25.07
N ARG A 188 5.87 -2.39 -26.16
CA ARG A 188 6.06 -2.94 -27.50
C ARG A 188 7.55 -3.22 -27.64
N LYS A 189 7.95 -4.49 -27.65
CA LYS A 189 9.27 -4.88 -28.16
C LYS A 189 9.29 -4.37 -29.59
N GLY A 190 10.02 -3.29 -29.83
CA GLY A 190 10.36 -2.88 -31.18
C GLY A 190 10.99 -4.08 -31.86
N LYS A 191 10.34 -4.62 -32.89
CA LYS A 191 11.01 -5.51 -33.83
C LYS A 191 12.16 -4.69 -34.41
N ARG A 192 13.39 -5.12 -34.12
CA ARG A 192 14.53 -4.81 -34.97
C ARG A 192 14.36 -5.54 -36.29
#